data_AF-A0A0N0XLR8-F1
#
_entry.id   AF-A0A0N0XLR8-F1
#
_cell.length_a   1.000
_cell.length_b   1.000
_cell.length_c   1.000
_cell.angle_alpha   90.00
_cell.angle_beta   90.00
_cell.angle_gamma   90.00
#
_symmetry.space_group_name_H-M   'P 1'
#
loop_
_entity.id
_entity.type
_entity.pdbx_description
1 polymer ?
#
loop_
_entity_poly.entity_id
_entity_poly.type
_entity_poly.pdbx_seq_one_letter_code
_entity_poly.pdbx_strand_id
1 'polypeptide(L)'
;MLQRRAALPAYRAALSLLALVWVLIALDYAALQLTRPLDDWVNDRLLARHAQQRPAATDIVIVNIDQASLTAMQDEAGSWPWPRAIHAELLDGLARQQPRAIVFDLMFNEPDTFRPDSDQLWQASVSAHRGLLYLPSVQLADGIGPKLRDLPASLGLQRGPQADANASLPLLLPTVLAQSDWRGGLINFMADYDGIGRQYLVRRDVAGWTLPSLPVQLAQDQHWPIPGASRFTLNWTQPHTRISHADLYADFNREHPQRPADEFRDKIVLIGTAAPGLQDLRPTPLSGSFPGIEILATAMDNLQHGDWLRPAPRWQAGAWALLLCTALLAAFVFGLNALWLGLALLLLTLASVALGWLALGQRWLLPLYGPLVWAWLTYLAGAVQAWLAEKRRRLQAVAMFGRFVDPRVARQLVETGQLDRSAQARTRQISVLFSDIRGFTTLSETRPPEYIVDLLNRYFTRQVDVVFRHGGTLDKFIGDCIMAFWGAPADDAAHAQHAVAAALEMAQVLQDFRAELTDLHAEFDVGIGVHSGPAVVGLIGSPARLDYTAIGDTVNLASRIEGATKGVARILVSQATRDACGDTFGFTDHGMHAVKGREQGVRLFEPHAPATSDSRGNTP
;
A
#
# COMPACT_ATOMS: atom_id res chain seq x y z
N MET A 1 -0.66 30.75 22.94
CA MET A 1 -0.42 31.17 21.54
C MET A 1 0.79 30.52 20.85
N LEU A 2 1.80 30.03 21.58
CA LEU A 2 3.01 29.41 20.99
C LEU A 2 2.79 28.01 20.36
N GLN A 3 1.87 27.17 20.89
CA GLN A 3 1.55 25.86 20.30
C GLN A 3 0.88 25.93 18.91
N ARG A 4 0.17 27.02 18.58
CA ARG A 4 -0.48 27.19 17.26
C ARG A 4 0.50 27.52 16.15
N ARG A 5 1.62 28.21 16.43
CA ARG A 5 2.62 28.59 15.42
C ARG A 5 3.50 27.42 14.96
N ALA A 6 3.72 26.42 15.81
CA ALA A 6 4.50 25.23 15.45
C ALA A 6 3.74 24.22 14.56
N ALA A 7 2.40 24.32 14.48
CA ALA A 7 1.58 23.38 13.73
C ALA A 7 1.40 23.75 12.24
N LEU A 8 1.57 25.02 11.87
CA LEU A 8 1.37 25.52 10.50
C LEU A 8 2.08 24.72 9.38
N PRO A 9 3.34 24.27 9.52
CA PRO A 9 4.00 23.50 8.47
C PRO A 9 3.39 22.10 8.30
N ALA A 10 2.93 21.47 9.39
CA ALA A 10 2.27 20.16 9.32
C ALA A 10 0.91 20.24 8.62
N TYR A 11 0.12 21.30 8.90
CA TYR A 11 -1.14 21.55 8.21
C TYR A 11 -0.95 21.81 6.71
N ARG A 12 0.09 22.57 6.32
CA ARG A 12 0.39 22.83 4.90
C ARG A 12 0.78 21.54 4.15
N ALA A 13 1.63 20.71 4.75
CA ALA A 13 2.01 19.42 4.15
C ALA A 13 0.81 18.48 3.98
N ALA A 14 -0.08 18.41 4.99
CA ALA A 14 -1.30 17.62 4.92
C ALA A 14 -2.27 18.11 3.83
N LEU A 15 -2.42 19.43 3.68
CA LEU A 15 -3.25 20.03 2.62
C LEU A 15 -2.69 19.75 1.20
N SER A 16 -1.37 19.85 1.01
CA SER A 16 -0.75 19.52 -0.28
C SER A 16 -0.90 18.03 -0.62
N LEU A 17 -0.74 17.14 0.37
CA LEU A 17 -0.97 15.71 0.20
C LEU A 17 -2.44 15.42 -0.14
N LEU A 18 -3.39 16.06 0.56
CA LEU A 18 -4.80 15.94 0.29
C LEU A 18 -5.14 16.36 -1.15
N ALA A 19 -4.64 17.51 -1.60
CA ALA A 19 -4.85 17.99 -2.96
C ALA A 19 -4.29 17.02 -4.01
N LEU A 20 -3.09 16.47 -3.78
CA LEU A 20 -2.50 15.47 -4.67
C LEU A 20 -3.36 14.19 -4.72
N VAL A 21 -3.76 13.66 -3.57
CA VAL A 21 -4.62 12.46 -3.48
C VAL A 21 -5.95 12.69 -4.19
N TRP A 22 -6.57 13.86 -4.03
CA TRP A 22 -7.80 14.21 -4.72
C TRP A 22 -7.66 14.23 -6.24
N VAL A 23 -6.60 14.86 -6.76
CA VAL A 23 -6.32 14.91 -8.20
C VAL A 23 -6.11 13.49 -8.75
N LEU A 24 -5.36 12.64 -8.03
CA LEU A 24 -5.11 11.28 -8.46
C LEU A 24 -6.37 10.41 -8.45
N ILE A 25 -7.23 10.53 -7.42
CA ILE A 25 -8.53 9.85 -7.37
C ILE A 25 -9.44 10.33 -8.50
N ALA A 26 -9.52 11.65 -8.72
CA ALA A 26 -10.32 12.20 -9.81
C ALA A 26 -9.84 11.68 -11.17
N LEU A 27 -8.52 11.63 -11.39
CA LEU A 27 -7.92 11.12 -12.61
C LEU A 27 -8.16 9.61 -12.81
N ASP A 28 -8.10 8.82 -11.73
CA ASP A 28 -8.41 7.39 -11.73
C ASP A 28 -9.87 7.14 -12.15
N TYR A 29 -10.82 7.78 -11.49
CA TYR A 29 -12.25 7.55 -11.76
C TYR A 29 -12.77 8.23 -13.02
N ALA A 30 -12.10 9.28 -13.52
CA ALA A 30 -12.49 9.96 -14.76
C ALA A 30 -11.83 9.37 -16.01
N ALA A 31 -10.59 8.87 -15.93
CA ALA A 31 -9.82 8.50 -17.11
C ALA A 31 -9.06 7.18 -16.97
N LEU A 32 -8.21 7.02 -15.94
CA LEU A 32 -7.23 5.92 -15.92
C LEU A 32 -7.82 4.56 -15.57
N GLN A 33 -8.88 4.53 -14.76
CA GLN A 33 -9.57 3.32 -14.29
C GLN A 33 -8.63 2.25 -13.69
N LEU A 34 -7.56 2.66 -13.02
CA LEU A 34 -6.56 1.79 -12.37
C LEU A 34 -7.17 0.89 -11.31
N THR A 35 -8.21 1.36 -10.61
CA THR A 35 -8.89 0.59 -9.55
C THR A 35 -10.01 -0.32 -10.06
N ARG A 36 -10.47 -0.14 -11.31
CA ARG A 36 -11.56 -0.93 -11.90
C ARG A 36 -11.27 -2.44 -11.96
N PRO A 37 -10.08 -2.91 -12.36
CA PRO A 37 -9.78 -4.34 -12.40
C PRO A 37 -9.93 -5.04 -11.05
N LEU A 38 -9.60 -4.36 -9.95
CA LEU A 38 -9.79 -4.94 -8.63
C LEU A 38 -11.28 -5.03 -8.27
N ASP A 39 -12.07 -3.99 -8.56
CA ASP A 39 -13.51 -4.02 -8.34
C ASP A 39 -14.15 -5.21 -9.07
N ASP A 40 -13.86 -5.33 -10.37
CA ASP A 40 -14.45 -6.33 -11.24
C ASP A 40 -13.97 -7.74 -10.84
N TRP A 41 -12.70 -7.91 -10.48
CA TRP A 41 -12.17 -9.19 -10.00
C TRP A 41 -12.84 -9.67 -8.69
N VAL A 42 -12.98 -8.78 -7.69
CA VAL A 42 -13.64 -9.17 -6.43
C VAL A 42 -15.11 -9.45 -6.68
N ASN A 43 -15.78 -8.60 -7.46
CA ASN A 43 -17.19 -8.77 -7.80
C ASN A 43 -17.45 -10.08 -8.55
N ASP A 44 -16.61 -10.46 -9.50
CA ASP A 44 -16.73 -11.74 -10.22
C ASP A 44 -16.62 -12.93 -9.26
N ARG A 45 -15.71 -12.87 -8.28
CA ARG A 45 -15.58 -13.92 -7.26
C ARG A 45 -16.82 -14.02 -6.37
N LEU A 46 -17.43 -12.89 -6.04
CA LEU A 46 -18.69 -12.88 -5.29
C LEU A 46 -19.84 -13.40 -6.16
N LEU A 47 -19.93 -12.97 -7.42
CA LEU A 47 -20.94 -13.41 -8.39
C LEU A 47 -20.88 -14.93 -8.62
N ALA A 48 -19.69 -15.49 -8.84
CA ALA A 48 -19.52 -16.93 -9.04
C ALA A 48 -20.02 -17.75 -7.84
N ARG A 49 -19.75 -17.29 -6.61
CA ARG A 49 -20.25 -17.92 -5.39
C ARG A 49 -21.76 -17.70 -5.21
N HIS A 50 -22.27 -16.53 -5.55
CA HIS A 50 -23.68 -16.20 -5.45
C HIS A 50 -24.52 -17.03 -6.43
N ALA A 51 -24.03 -17.22 -7.66
CA ALA A 51 -24.67 -18.03 -8.70
C ALA A 51 -24.84 -19.50 -8.27
N GLN A 52 -23.88 -20.06 -7.51
CA GLN A 52 -23.98 -21.42 -6.98
C GLN A 52 -25.16 -21.61 -6.01
N GLN A 53 -25.69 -20.53 -5.42
CA GLN A 53 -26.83 -20.57 -4.49
C GLN A 53 -28.15 -20.22 -5.18
N ARG A 54 -28.14 -19.95 -6.49
CA ARG A 54 -29.30 -19.50 -7.25
C ARG A 54 -29.71 -20.56 -8.26
N PRO A 55 -30.81 -21.30 -8.04
CA PRO A 55 -31.30 -22.26 -9.02
C PRO A 55 -31.72 -21.51 -10.30
N ALA A 56 -31.48 -22.14 -11.46
CA ALA A 56 -31.98 -21.64 -12.74
C ALA A 56 -33.49 -21.84 -12.86
N ALA A 57 -34.14 -21.07 -13.73
CA ALA A 57 -35.54 -21.30 -14.08
C ALA A 57 -35.76 -22.72 -14.65
N THR A 58 -36.80 -23.40 -14.19
CA THR A 58 -37.13 -24.78 -14.62
C THR A 58 -37.96 -24.82 -15.90
N ASP A 59 -38.53 -23.70 -16.32
CA ASP A 59 -39.29 -23.56 -17.57
C ASP A 59 -38.41 -23.14 -18.76
N ILE A 60 -37.09 -23.04 -18.57
CA ILE A 60 -36.09 -22.86 -19.62
C ILE A 60 -35.27 -24.15 -19.72
N VAL A 61 -35.28 -24.78 -20.89
CA VAL A 61 -34.60 -26.06 -21.15
C VAL A 61 -33.66 -25.92 -22.33
N ILE A 62 -32.42 -26.37 -22.17
CA ILE A 62 -31.41 -26.35 -23.22
C ILE A 62 -31.32 -27.74 -23.87
N VAL A 63 -31.65 -27.84 -25.15
CA VAL A 63 -31.33 -28.96 -26.02
C VAL A 63 -29.92 -28.74 -26.56
N ASN A 64 -28.98 -29.47 -25.98
CA ASN A 64 -27.56 -29.19 -26.12
C ASN A 64 -26.93 -30.07 -27.20
N ILE A 65 -26.27 -29.46 -28.17
CA ILE A 65 -25.41 -30.14 -29.15
C ILE A 65 -24.01 -30.23 -28.54
N ASP A 66 -23.81 -31.30 -27.77
CA ASP A 66 -22.56 -31.63 -27.11
C ASP A 66 -21.73 -32.67 -27.90
N GLN A 67 -20.56 -33.02 -27.38
CA GLN A 67 -19.68 -33.99 -28.03
C GLN A 67 -20.34 -35.38 -28.17
N ALA A 68 -21.17 -35.78 -27.20
CA ALA A 68 -21.92 -37.02 -27.27
C ALA A 68 -22.94 -36.99 -28.40
N SER A 69 -23.63 -35.85 -28.58
CA SER A 69 -24.57 -35.64 -29.68
C SER A 69 -23.89 -35.71 -31.05
N LEU A 70 -22.71 -35.07 -31.19
CA LEU A 70 -21.91 -35.14 -32.41
C LEU A 70 -21.51 -36.58 -32.75
N THR A 71 -21.10 -37.37 -31.75
CA THR A 71 -20.72 -38.77 -31.95
C THR A 71 -21.93 -39.66 -32.26
N ALA A 72 -23.02 -39.51 -31.52
CA ALA A 72 -24.22 -40.34 -31.69
C ALA A 72 -24.95 -40.11 -33.02
N MET A 73 -24.90 -38.87 -33.53
CA MET A 73 -25.56 -38.50 -34.79
C MET A 73 -24.66 -38.72 -36.02
N GLN A 74 -23.45 -39.24 -35.87
CA GLN A 74 -22.51 -39.40 -36.99
C GLN A 74 -23.06 -40.34 -38.09
N ASP A 75 -23.76 -41.41 -37.70
CA ASP A 75 -24.34 -42.36 -38.64
C ASP A 75 -25.63 -41.84 -39.29
N GLU A 76 -26.43 -41.08 -38.54
CA GLU A 76 -27.74 -40.55 -38.98
C GLU A 76 -27.62 -39.24 -39.77
N ALA A 77 -26.87 -38.26 -39.27
CA ALA A 77 -26.77 -36.90 -39.82
C ALA A 77 -25.42 -36.61 -40.50
N GLY A 78 -24.41 -37.47 -40.31
CA GLY A 78 -23.06 -37.25 -40.80
C GLY A 78 -22.29 -36.21 -39.99
N SER A 79 -21.26 -35.64 -40.62
CA SER A 79 -20.41 -34.61 -39.99
C SER A 79 -21.14 -33.29 -39.82
N TRP A 80 -20.79 -32.55 -38.75
CA TRP A 80 -21.25 -31.18 -38.53
C TRP A 80 -20.73 -30.22 -39.61
N PRO A 81 -21.51 -29.21 -40.06
CA PRO A 81 -22.91 -28.93 -39.71
C PRO A 81 -23.88 -29.97 -40.30
N TRP A 82 -24.88 -30.36 -39.52
CA TRP A 82 -25.87 -31.35 -39.94
C TRP A 82 -26.83 -30.79 -41.00
N PRO A 83 -27.41 -31.64 -41.87
CA PRO A 83 -28.45 -31.23 -42.79
C PRO A 83 -29.66 -30.62 -42.05
N ARG A 84 -30.24 -29.56 -42.61
CA ARG A 84 -31.36 -28.82 -42.01
C ARG A 84 -32.63 -29.64 -41.80
N ALA A 85 -32.80 -30.74 -42.53
CA ALA A 85 -33.84 -31.74 -42.27
C ALA A 85 -33.82 -32.25 -40.82
N ILE A 86 -32.64 -32.45 -40.22
CA ILE A 86 -32.47 -32.87 -38.82
C ILE A 86 -33.08 -31.83 -37.86
N HIS A 87 -32.86 -30.54 -38.16
CA HIS A 87 -33.41 -29.44 -37.38
C HIS A 87 -34.92 -29.26 -37.60
N ALA A 88 -35.41 -29.55 -38.82
CA ALA A 88 -36.84 -29.53 -39.15
C ALA A 88 -37.61 -30.61 -38.37
N GLU A 89 -37.11 -31.85 -38.37
CA GLU A 89 -37.72 -32.96 -37.62
C GLU A 89 -37.73 -32.69 -36.10
N LEU A 90 -36.63 -32.12 -35.58
CA LEU A 90 -36.57 -31.71 -34.17
C LEU A 90 -37.59 -30.61 -33.87
N LEU A 91 -37.72 -29.61 -34.74
CA LEU A 91 -38.68 -28.52 -34.60
C LEU A 91 -40.12 -29.05 -34.59
N ASP A 92 -40.47 -29.94 -35.53
CA ASP A 92 -41.80 -30.55 -35.60
C ASP A 92 -42.08 -31.45 -34.38
N GLY A 93 -41.07 -32.17 -33.89
CA GLY A 93 -41.15 -32.96 -32.66
C GLY A 93 -41.41 -32.11 -31.41
N LEU A 94 -40.66 -31.02 -31.25
CA LEU A 94 -40.87 -30.08 -30.15
C LEU A 94 -42.23 -29.39 -30.26
N ALA A 95 -42.61 -28.91 -31.44
CA ALA A 95 -43.85 -28.18 -31.66
C ALA A 95 -45.11 -29.00 -31.31
N ARG A 96 -45.07 -30.33 -31.53
CA ARG A 96 -46.14 -31.26 -31.10
C ARG A 96 -46.42 -31.20 -29.59
N GLN A 97 -45.42 -30.88 -28.78
CA GLN A 97 -45.57 -30.78 -27.33
C GLN A 97 -46.03 -29.40 -26.84
N GLN A 98 -46.26 -28.44 -27.75
CA GLN A 98 -46.75 -27.08 -27.44
C GLN A 98 -45.86 -26.30 -26.45
N PRO A 99 -44.56 -26.09 -26.77
CA PRO A 99 -43.70 -25.20 -25.99
C PRO A 99 -44.16 -23.74 -26.12
N ARG A 100 -43.76 -22.91 -25.14
CA ARG A 100 -43.98 -21.47 -25.16
C ARG A 100 -43.17 -20.78 -26.26
N ALA A 101 -41.94 -21.23 -26.47
CA ALA A 101 -41.04 -20.76 -27.51
C ALA A 101 -39.95 -21.79 -27.81
N ILE A 102 -39.50 -21.83 -29.06
CA ILE A 102 -38.35 -22.61 -29.53
C ILE A 102 -37.32 -21.62 -30.07
N VAL A 103 -36.13 -21.63 -29.49
CA VAL A 103 -35.09 -20.65 -29.78
C VAL A 103 -33.88 -21.41 -30.31
N PHE A 104 -33.46 -21.09 -31.52
CA PHE A 104 -32.20 -21.61 -32.04
C PHE A 104 -31.05 -20.65 -31.76
N ASP A 105 -29.92 -21.22 -31.38
CA ASP A 105 -28.61 -20.59 -31.35
C ASP A 105 -27.72 -21.24 -32.41
N LEU A 106 -28.25 -21.32 -33.64
CA LEU A 106 -27.62 -21.88 -34.82
C LEU A 106 -27.85 -20.94 -36.01
N MET A 107 -26.82 -20.73 -36.83
CA MET A 107 -26.90 -19.88 -38.02
C MET A 107 -27.45 -20.65 -39.23
N PHE A 108 -28.39 -20.04 -39.94
CA PHE A 108 -28.98 -20.57 -41.18
C PHE A 108 -28.78 -19.61 -42.36
N ASN A 109 -27.53 -19.17 -42.57
CA ASN A 109 -27.19 -17.98 -43.36
C ASN A 109 -26.83 -18.18 -44.84
N GLU A 110 -26.84 -19.42 -45.36
CA GLU A 110 -26.54 -19.74 -46.76
C GLU A 110 -27.30 -21.00 -47.22
N PRO A 111 -27.95 -21.01 -48.40
CA PRO A 111 -28.60 -22.22 -48.94
C PRO A 111 -27.61 -23.39 -49.12
N ASP A 112 -28.05 -24.60 -48.80
CA ASP A 112 -27.29 -25.82 -49.09
C ASP A 112 -27.45 -26.17 -50.57
N THR A 113 -26.39 -25.95 -51.35
CA THR A 113 -26.38 -26.25 -52.78
C THR A 113 -26.33 -27.74 -53.11
N PHE A 114 -25.92 -28.58 -52.15
CA PHE A 114 -25.81 -30.02 -52.33
C PHE A 114 -27.07 -30.77 -51.88
N ARG A 115 -27.83 -30.22 -50.92
CA ARG A 115 -29.05 -30.81 -50.35
C ARG A 115 -30.21 -29.80 -50.31
N PRO A 116 -30.71 -29.34 -51.46
CA PRO A 116 -31.78 -28.34 -51.53
C PRO A 116 -33.12 -28.85 -50.96
N ASP A 117 -33.34 -30.16 -50.97
CA ASP A 117 -34.47 -30.84 -50.33
C ASP A 117 -34.48 -30.67 -48.81
N SER A 118 -33.30 -30.73 -48.18
CA SER A 118 -33.10 -30.47 -46.75
C SER A 118 -33.50 -29.03 -46.36
N ASP A 119 -33.17 -28.06 -47.22
CA ASP A 119 -33.57 -26.66 -47.05
C ASP A 119 -35.07 -26.47 -47.21
N GLN A 120 -35.69 -27.17 -48.17
CA GLN A 120 -37.14 -27.12 -48.37
C GLN A 120 -37.91 -27.67 -47.16
N LEU A 121 -37.44 -28.78 -46.56
CA LEU A 121 -38.02 -29.32 -45.32
C LEU A 121 -37.92 -28.32 -44.17
N TRP A 122 -36.76 -27.69 -44.00
CA TRP A 122 -36.57 -26.65 -43.00
C TRP A 122 -37.49 -25.45 -43.23
N GLN A 123 -37.58 -24.93 -44.45
CA GLN A 123 -38.48 -23.83 -44.80
C GLN A 123 -39.95 -24.18 -44.52
N ALA A 124 -40.39 -25.40 -44.85
CA ALA A 124 -41.74 -25.87 -44.61
C ALA A 124 -42.08 -25.95 -43.11
N SER A 125 -41.19 -26.57 -42.31
CA SER A 125 -41.35 -26.68 -40.85
C SER A 125 -41.35 -25.30 -40.17
N VAL A 126 -40.42 -24.42 -40.55
CA VAL A 126 -40.37 -23.04 -40.05
C VAL A 126 -41.65 -22.28 -40.40
N SER A 127 -42.14 -22.38 -41.64
CA SER A 127 -43.37 -21.71 -42.06
C SER A 127 -44.59 -22.20 -41.27
N ALA A 128 -44.67 -23.51 -40.99
CA ALA A 128 -45.73 -24.12 -40.20
C ALA A 128 -45.70 -23.68 -38.71
N HIS A 129 -44.50 -23.42 -38.18
CA HIS A 129 -44.28 -23.16 -36.75
C HIS A 129 -43.72 -21.78 -36.42
N ARG A 130 -43.79 -20.81 -37.35
CA ARG A 130 -43.25 -19.44 -37.19
C ARG A 130 -43.70 -18.69 -35.93
N GLY A 131 -44.86 -19.06 -35.40
CA GLY A 131 -45.42 -18.50 -34.15
C GLY A 131 -44.67 -18.94 -32.88
N LEU A 132 -43.90 -20.01 -32.94
CA LEU A 132 -43.13 -20.56 -31.82
C LEU A 132 -41.62 -20.31 -31.94
N LEU A 133 -41.13 -20.11 -33.17
CA LEU A 133 -39.71 -20.11 -33.48
C LEU A 133 -39.04 -18.73 -33.37
N TYR A 134 -37.84 -18.70 -32.80
CA TYR A 134 -36.95 -17.54 -32.78
C TYR A 134 -35.57 -17.94 -33.33
N LEU A 135 -35.06 -17.13 -34.25
CA LEU A 135 -33.82 -17.39 -34.97
C LEU A 135 -32.79 -16.29 -34.73
N PRO A 136 -31.51 -16.66 -34.62
CA PRO A 136 -30.46 -15.73 -34.30
C PRO A 136 -30.01 -14.94 -35.53
N SER A 137 -29.50 -13.74 -35.27
CA SER A 137 -28.73 -12.94 -36.22
C SER A 137 -27.45 -12.46 -35.55
N VAL A 138 -26.40 -12.23 -36.34
CA VAL A 138 -25.10 -11.81 -35.81
C VAL A 138 -24.63 -10.58 -36.56
N GLN A 139 -24.33 -9.51 -35.82
CA GLN A 139 -23.61 -8.37 -36.37
C GLN A 139 -22.15 -8.73 -36.61
N LEU A 140 -21.66 -8.54 -37.83
CA LEU A 140 -20.26 -8.70 -38.18
C LEU A 140 -19.46 -7.42 -37.85
N ALA A 141 -18.15 -7.58 -37.65
CA ALA A 141 -17.26 -6.46 -37.38
C ALA A 141 -17.02 -5.60 -38.64
N ASP A 142 -17.04 -6.25 -39.80
CA ASP A 142 -16.77 -5.70 -41.12
C ASP A 142 -17.73 -6.26 -42.18
N GLY A 143 -17.60 -5.77 -43.41
CA GLY A 143 -18.43 -6.18 -44.55
C GLY A 143 -19.53 -5.17 -44.91
N ILE A 144 -20.18 -5.45 -46.03
CA ILE A 144 -21.30 -4.65 -46.54
C ILE A 144 -22.60 -5.33 -46.11
N GLY A 145 -23.38 -4.62 -45.29
CA GLY A 145 -24.66 -5.11 -44.81
C GLY A 145 -25.86 -4.64 -45.62
N PRO A 146 -27.03 -5.28 -45.46
CA PRO A 146 -28.28 -4.77 -45.97
C PRO A 146 -28.60 -3.40 -45.37
N LYS A 147 -29.40 -2.61 -46.09
CA LYS A 147 -29.96 -1.39 -45.51
C LYS A 147 -31.02 -1.78 -44.49
N LEU A 148 -31.00 -1.11 -43.34
CA LEU A 148 -31.92 -1.43 -42.24
C LEU A 148 -33.39 -1.26 -42.66
N ARG A 149 -33.69 -0.28 -43.52
CA ARG A 149 -35.03 -0.08 -44.07
C ARG A 149 -35.56 -1.23 -44.94
N ASP A 150 -34.68 -2.08 -45.46
CA ASP A 150 -35.04 -3.19 -46.34
C ASP A 150 -35.23 -4.49 -45.53
N LEU A 151 -34.96 -4.46 -44.21
CA LEU A 151 -35.17 -5.60 -43.31
C LEU A 151 -36.63 -5.67 -42.84
N PRO A 152 -37.16 -6.89 -42.63
CA PRO A 152 -38.54 -7.07 -42.19
C PRO A 152 -38.72 -6.62 -40.73
N ALA A 153 -39.90 -6.09 -40.42
CA ALA A 153 -40.26 -5.66 -39.06
C ALA A 153 -40.30 -6.81 -38.05
N SER A 154 -40.39 -8.06 -38.50
CA SER A 154 -40.40 -9.28 -37.68
C SER A 154 -39.07 -9.54 -36.95
N LEU A 155 -37.97 -8.85 -37.32
CA LEU A 155 -36.72 -8.80 -36.55
C LEU A 155 -36.76 -7.77 -35.40
N GLY A 156 -37.94 -7.23 -35.08
CA GLY A 156 -38.13 -6.23 -34.02
C GLY A 156 -37.49 -4.87 -34.29
N LEU A 157 -37.10 -4.61 -35.54
CA LEU A 157 -36.46 -3.36 -35.95
C LEU A 157 -37.41 -2.18 -35.72
N GLN A 158 -36.96 -1.18 -34.97
CA GLN A 158 -37.70 0.06 -34.77
C GLN A 158 -36.99 1.23 -35.45
N ARG A 159 -37.77 2.03 -36.19
CA ARG A 159 -37.32 3.23 -36.88
C ARG A 159 -37.60 4.46 -36.01
N GLY A 160 -36.55 5.12 -35.54
CA GLY A 160 -36.68 6.40 -34.83
C GLY A 160 -37.08 7.57 -35.76
N PRO A 161 -37.55 8.70 -35.20
CA PRO A 161 -37.99 9.86 -35.99
C PRO A 161 -36.90 10.49 -36.87
N GLN A 162 -35.64 10.40 -36.44
CA GLN A 162 -34.46 10.93 -37.15
C GLN A 162 -33.61 9.82 -37.78
N ALA A 163 -34.19 8.64 -38.01
CA ALA A 163 -33.45 7.49 -38.54
C ALA A 163 -32.98 7.72 -39.98
N ASP A 164 -31.68 7.56 -40.23
CA ASP A 164 -31.10 7.68 -41.56
C ASP A 164 -31.60 6.54 -42.46
N ALA A 165 -32.20 6.90 -43.59
CA ALA A 165 -32.74 5.95 -44.55
C ALA A 165 -31.66 5.12 -45.27
N ASN A 166 -30.39 5.54 -45.24
CA ASN A 166 -29.27 4.84 -45.84
C ASN A 166 -28.44 4.04 -44.84
N ALA A 167 -28.85 4.00 -43.57
CA ALA A 167 -28.19 3.19 -42.56
C ALA A 167 -28.14 1.71 -42.98
N SER A 168 -26.94 1.13 -42.92
CA SER A 168 -26.70 -0.29 -43.17
C SER A 168 -25.94 -0.89 -41.98
N LEU A 169 -26.08 -2.21 -41.81
CA LEU A 169 -25.43 -2.95 -40.75
C LEU A 169 -25.04 -4.33 -41.29
N PRO A 170 -23.75 -4.72 -41.29
CA PRO A 170 -23.35 -6.05 -41.72
C PRO A 170 -23.89 -7.09 -40.74
N LEU A 171 -24.85 -7.88 -41.22
CA LEU A 171 -25.59 -8.87 -40.45
C LEU A 171 -25.52 -10.21 -41.17
N LEU A 172 -25.20 -11.27 -40.42
CA LEU A 172 -25.55 -12.63 -40.81
C LEU A 172 -27.02 -12.86 -40.46
N LEU A 173 -27.80 -13.12 -41.50
CA LEU A 173 -29.26 -13.29 -41.46
C LEU A 173 -29.61 -14.70 -41.94
N PRO A 174 -30.77 -15.25 -41.54
CA PRO A 174 -31.19 -16.59 -41.95
C PRO A 174 -31.74 -16.59 -43.39
N THR A 175 -30.88 -16.32 -44.37
CA THR A 175 -31.24 -16.11 -45.79
C THR A 175 -31.82 -17.34 -46.48
N VAL A 176 -31.65 -18.52 -45.90
CA VAL A 176 -32.31 -19.77 -46.34
C VAL A 176 -33.82 -19.66 -46.24
N LEU A 177 -34.34 -18.80 -45.35
CA LEU A 177 -35.77 -18.62 -45.11
C LEU A 177 -36.30 -17.39 -45.84
N ALA A 178 -37.59 -17.42 -46.16
CA ALA A 178 -38.28 -16.22 -46.62
C ALA A 178 -38.26 -15.14 -45.52
N GLN A 179 -38.12 -13.87 -45.93
CA GLN A 179 -38.05 -12.75 -44.98
C GLN A 179 -39.27 -12.64 -44.06
N SER A 180 -40.43 -13.13 -44.49
CA SER A 180 -41.65 -13.20 -43.68
C SER A 180 -41.54 -14.09 -42.44
N ASP A 181 -40.61 -15.03 -42.45
CA ASP A 181 -40.42 -16.01 -41.37
C ASP A 181 -39.22 -15.66 -40.48
N TRP A 182 -38.55 -14.54 -40.76
CA TRP A 182 -37.45 -14.04 -39.94
C TRP A 182 -37.99 -13.44 -38.66
N ARG A 183 -38.05 -14.24 -37.59
CA ARG A 183 -38.39 -13.77 -36.25
C ARG A 183 -37.22 -14.02 -35.32
N GLY A 184 -36.71 -12.97 -34.68
CA GLY A 184 -35.60 -13.10 -33.76
C GLY A 184 -34.79 -11.82 -33.60
N GLY A 185 -33.51 -11.94 -33.26
CA GLY A 185 -32.67 -10.80 -32.92
C GLY A 185 -31.19 -11.13 -32.81
N LEU A 186 -30.40 -10.15 -32.36
CA LEU A 186 -28.95 -10.28 -32.24
C LEU A 186 -28.53 -11.21 -31.09
N ILE A 187 -27.49 -12.03 -31.32
CA ILE A 187 -26.87 -12.90 -30.29
C ILE A 187 -25.39 -12.57 -30.01
N ASN A 188 -24.91 -11.41 -30.48
CA ASN A 188 -23.51 -11.03 -30.36
C ASN A 188 -22.99 -11.10 -28.92
N PHE A 189 -21.91 -11.87 -28.70
CA PHE A 189 -21.19 -11.89 -27.43
C PHE A 189 -20.56 -10.52 -27.14
N MET A 190 -20.74 -10.05 -25.91
CA MET A 190 -20.23 -8.77 -25.45
C MET A 190 -19.24 -8.99 -24.31
N ALA A 191 -17.96 -8.81 -24.61
CA ALA A 191 -16.92 -8.75 -23.60
C ALA A 191 -16.79 -7.33 -23.04
N ASP A 192 -16.51 -7.24 -21.74
CA ASP A 192 -15.96 -6.04 -21.13
C ASP A 192 -14.50 -5.83 -21.55
N TYR A 193 -13.87 -4.76 -21.06
CA TYR A 193 -12.50 -4.37 -21.41
C TYR A 193 -11.43 -5.43 -21.10
N ASP A 194 -11.73 -6.36 -20.19
CA ASP A 194 -10.86 -7.46 -19.78
C ASP A 194 -11.19 -8.79 -20.48
N GLY A 195 -12.07 -8.76 -21.48
CA GLY A 195 -12.49 -9.94 -22.23
C GLY A 195 -13.63 -10.73 -21.60
N ILE A 196 -14.04 -10.42 -20.36
CA ILE A 196 -15.07 -11.17 -19.63
C ILE A 196 -16.48 -10.70 -20.02
N GLY A 197 -17.37 -11.63 -20.34
CA GLY A 197 -18.78 -11.32 -20.62
C GLY A 197 -19.58 -11.19 -19.35
N ARG A 198 -19.89 -9.95 -18.92
CA ARG A 198 -20.77 -9.65 -17.76
C ARG A 198 -22.13 -9.09 -18.15
N GLN A 199 -22.22 -8.53 -19.35
CA GLN A 199 -23.38 -7.81 -19.83
C GLN A 199 -23.98 -8.50 -21.06
N TYR A 200 -25.29 -8.29 -21.26
CA TYR A 200 -25.99 -8.72 -22.45
C TYR A 200 -26.61 -7.52 -23.19
N LEU A 201 -26.66 -7.60 -24.52
CA LEU A 201 -27.23 -6.57 -25.37
C LEU A 201 -28.75 -6.51 -25.18
N VAL A 202 -29.32 -5.32 -24.95
CA VAL A 202 -30.78 -5.12 -25.06
C VAL A 202 -31.12 -4.77 -26.50
N ARG A 203 -30.45 -3.74 -27.02
CA ARG A 203 -30.65 -3.23 -28.37
C ARG A 203 -29.37 -2.61 -28.93
N ARG A 204 -29.24 -2.69 -30.25
CA ARG A 204 -28.20 -2.05 -31.04
C ARG A 204 -28.78 -0.81 -31.72
N ASP A 205 -28.29 0.36 -31.31
CA ASP A 205 -28.67 1.64 -31.92
C ASP A 205 -27.71 2.00 -33.06
N VAL A 206 -28.23 2.19 -34.29
CA VAL A 206 -27.45 2.55 -35.50
C VAL A 206 -28.17 3.64 -36.27
N ALA A 207 -27.59 4.84 -36.31
CA ALA A 207 -28.11 5.98 -37.08
C ALA A 207 -29.64 6.23 -36.89
N GLY A 208 -30.13 6.10 -35.65
CA GLY A 208 -31.55 6.28 -35.30
C GLY A 208 -32.45 5.05 -35.48
N TRP A 209 -31.91 3.93 -35.95
CA TRP A 209 -32.56 2.61 -35.92
C TRP A 209 -32.18 1.84 -34.66
N THR A 210 -33.09 1.00 -34.18
CA THR A 210 -32.83 0.11 -33.04
C THR A 210 -33.14 -1.33 -33.39
N LEU A 211 -32.18 -2.22 -33.21
CA LEU A 211 -32.32 -3.66 -33.43
C LEU A 211 -32.23 -4.41 -32.10
N PRO A 212 -33.23 -5.19 -31.67
CA PRO A 212 -33.19 -5.90 -30.40
C PRO A 212 -32.24 -7.11 -30.45
N SER A 213 -31.81 -7.56 -29.26
CA SER A 213 -31.22 -8.89 -29.13
C SER A 213 -32.31 -9.97 -29.17
N LEU A 214 -31.90 -11.22 -29.42
CA LEU A 214 -32.82 -12.36 -29.47
C LEU A 214 -33.65 -12.53 -28.18
N PRO A 215 -33.07 -12.47 -26.96
CA PRO A 215 -33.84 -12.49 -25.72
C PRO A 215 -34.84 -11.34 -25.60
N VAL A 216 -34.48 -10.15 -26.10
CA VAL A 216 -35.37 -8.99 -26.06
C VAL A 216 -36.52 -9.15 -27.03
N GLN A 217 -36.31 -9.74 -28.21
CA GLN A 217 -37.41 -10.05 -29.13
C GLN A 217 -38.43 -11.00 -28.48
N LEU A 218 -37.95 -12.08 -27.85
CA LEU A 218 -38.82 -12.99 -27.09
C LEU A 218 -39.53 -12.27 -25.94
N ALA A 219 -38.81 -11.44 -25.18
CA ALA A 219 -39.37 -10.65 -24.09
C ALA A 219 -40.46 -9.68 -24.57
N GLN A 220 -40.31 -9.05 -25.74
CA GLN A 220 -41.32 -8.18 -26.33
C GLN A 220 -42.58 -8.96 -26.67
N ASP A 221 -42.43 -10.09 -27.35
CA ASP A 221 -43.55 -10.94 -27.76
C ASP A 221 -44.31 -11.53 -26.56
N GLN A 222 -43.59 -11.82 -25.46
CA GLN A 222 -44.14 -12.34 -24.21
C GLN A 222 -44.50 -11.24 -23.18
N HIS A 223 -44.35 -9.96 -23.54
CA HIS A 223 -44.64 -8.80 -22.68
C HIS A 223 -43.88 -8.79 -21.34
N TRP A 224 -42.66 -9.30 -21.33
CA TRP A 224 -41.76 -9.31 -20.17
C TRP A 224 -41.11 -7.94 -19.92
N PRO A 225 -40.59 -7.68 -18.70
CA PRO A 225 -39.90 -6.44 -18.41
C PRO A 225 -38.58 -6.33 -19.21
N ILE A 226 -38.36 -5.19 -19.85
CA ILE A 226 -37.17 -4.90 -20.64
C ILE A 226 -36.40 -3.72 -20.00
N PRO A 227 -35.07 -3.84 -19.80
CA PRO A 227 -34.26 -2.75 -19.28
C PRO A 227 -34.28 -1.52 -20.20
N GLY A 228 -34.34 -0.31 -19.62
CA GLY A 228 -34.31 0.93 -20.40
C GLY A 228 -32.97 1.23 -21.07
N ALA A 229 -31.87 0.73 -20.51
CA ALA A 229 -30.52 0.87 -21.08
C ALA A 229 -30.33 -0.02 -22.31
N SER A 230 -29.33 0.28 -23.14
CA SER A 230 -28.99 -0.53 -24.32
C SER A 230 -28.33 -1.88 -23.98
N ARG A 231 -27.94 -2.06 -22.71
CA ARG A 231 -27.33 -3.28 -22.15
C ARG A 231 -27.78 -3.47 -20.70
N PHE A 232 -27.73 -4.69 -20.22
CA PHE A 232 -27.93 -5.00 -18.80
C PHE A 232 -26.88 -5.98 -18.29
N THR A 233 -26.62 -5.96 -16.99
CA THR A 233 -25.67 -6.88 -16.35
C THR A 233 -26.39 -8.16 -15.94
N LEU A 234 -25.85 -9.31 -16.33
CA LEU A 234 -26.44 -10.61 -16.06
C LEU A 234 -26.35 -10.94 -14.56
N ASN A 235 -27.46 -11.42 -14.00
CA ASN A 235 -27.52 -12.05 -12.69
C ASN A 235 -27.45 -13.56 -12.89
N TRP A 236 -26.26 -14.10 -12.66
CA TRP A 236 -25.92 -15.48 -12.95
C TRP A 236 -26.63 -16.48 -12.02
N THR A 237 -26.94 -17.65 -12.54
CA THR A 237 -27.57 -18.77 -11.85
C THR A 237 -26.71 -20.02 -11.99
N GLN A 238 -27.12 -21.11 -11.34
CA GLN A 238 -26.68 -22.45 -11.70
C GLN A 238 -26.98 -22.73 -13.19
N PRO A 239 -26.28 -23.69 -13.83
CA PRO A 239 -26.59 -24.12 -15.20
C PRO A 239 -28.04 -24.57 -15.34
N HIS A 240 -28.65 -24.28 -16.49
CA HIS A 240 -30.02 -24.69 -16.79
C HIS A 240 -30.12 -26.20 -17.03
N THR A 241 -31.34 -26.73 -17.04
CA THR A 241 -31.57 -28.14 -17.36
C THR A 241 -31.16 -28.39 -18.81
N ARG A 242 -30.31 -29.40 -19.02
CA ARG A 242 -29.78 -29.77 -20.34
C ARG A 242 -30.29 -31.15 -20.75
N ILE A 243 -30.67 -31.26 -22.02
CA ILE A 243 -31.05 -32.52 -22.68
C ILE A 243 -30.13 -32.66 -23.89
N SER A 244 -29.56 -33.85 -24.10
CA SER A 244 -28.77 -34.16 -25.29
C SER A 244 -29.64 -34.03 -26.55
N HIS A 245 -29.13 -33.32 -27.56
CA HIS A 245 -29.83 -33.22 -28.85
C HIS A 245 -30.04 -34.60 -29.47
N ALA A 246 -29.03 -35.47 -29.44
CA ALA A 246 -29.13 -36.80 -30.04
C ALA A 246 -30.18 -37.67 -29.35
N ASP A 247 -30.23 -37.66 -28.02
CA ASP A 247 -31.21 -38.45 -27.26
C ASP A 247 -32.63 -37.98 -27.54
N LEU A 248 -32.82 -36.67 -27.64
CA LEU A 248 -34.13 -36.08 -27.93
C LEU A 248 -34.58 -36.38 -29.37
N TYR A 249 -33.68 -36.19 -30.34
CA TYR A 249 -33.94 -36.50 -31.75
C TYR A 249 -34.30 -37.97 -31.94
N ALA A 250 -33.51 -38.87 -31.36
CA ALA A 250 -33.76 -40.31 -31.42
C ALA A 250 -35.12 -40.67 -30.81
N ASP A 251 -35.52 -40.05 -29.70
CA ASP A 251 -36.80 -40.35 -29.07
C ASP A 251 -38.00 -39.87 -29.90
N PHE A 252 -37.92 -38.71 -30.52
CA PHE A 252 -38.98 -38.20 -31.41
C PHE A 252 -39.20 -39.03 -32.67
N ASN A 253 -38.16 -39.76 -33.10
CA ASN A 253 -38.18 -40.60 -34.29
C ASN A 253 -38.38 -42.09 -33.98
N ARG A 254 -38.61 -42.47 -32.72
CA ARG A 254 -39.03 -43.83 -32.35
C ARG A 254 -40.52 -44.05 -32.65
N GLU A 255 -40.87 -45.28 -33.02
CA GLU A 255 -42.27 -45.72 -33.12
C GLU A 255 -43.04 -45.54 -31.80
N HIS A 256 -42.34 -45.75 -30.67
CA HIS A 256 -42.86 -45.54 -29.32
C HIS A 256 -41.91 -44.64 -28.51
N PRO A 257 -42.14 -43.31 -28.51
CA PRO A 257 -41.36 -42.38 -27.70
C PRO A 257 -41.38 -42.76 -26.21
N GLN A 258 -40.22 -42.68 -25.56
CA GLN A 258 -40.06 -43.02 -24.15
C GLN A 258 -40.19 -41.80 -23.24
N ARG A 259 -40.03 -40.59 -23.78
CA ARG A 259 -40.16 -39.35 -23.01
C ARG A 259 -41.65 -38.95 -22.87
N PRO A 260 -42.01 -38.20 -21.81
CA PRO A 260 -43.36 -37.67 -21.66
C PRO A 260 -43.77 -36.81 -22.86
N ALA A 261 -45.01 -36.96 -23.32
CA ALA A 261 -45.53 -36.24 -24.48
C ALA A 261 -45.75 -34.73 -24.23
N ASP A 262 -45.72 -34.31 -22.97
CA ASP A 262 -45.90 -32.93 -22.51
C ASP A 262 -44.66 -32.38 -21.77
N GLU A 263 -43.50 -33.01 -21.93
CA GLU A 263 -42.26 -32.61 -21.25
C GLU A 263 -41.89 -31.14 -21.51
N PHE A 264 -42.14 -30.64 -22.72
CA PHE A 264 -41.81 -29.28 -23.15
C PHE A 264 -43.00 -28.32 -23.13
N ARG A 265 -44.18 -28.75 -22.69
CA ARG A 265 -45.38 -27.90 -22.65
C ARG A 265 -45.13 -26.63 -21.84
N ASP A 266 -45.47 -25.48 -22.42
CA ASP A 266 -45.33 -24.14 -21.83
C ASP A 266 -43.89 -23.75 -21.41
N LYS A 267 -42.87 -24.51 -21.86
CA LYS A 267 -41.45 -24.22 -21.64
C LYS A 267 -40.82 -23.46 -22.81
N ILE A 268 -39.71 -22.79 -22.53
CA ILE A 268 -38.83 -22.18 -23.52
C ILE A 268 -37.72 -23.18 -23.81
N VAL A 269 -37.61 -23.63 -25.06
CA VAL A 269 -36.62 -24.62 -25.48
C VAL A 269 -35.53 -23.93 -26.29
N LEU A 270 -34.30 -23.94 -25.78
CA LEU A 270 -33.13 -23.38 -26.46
C LEU A 270 -32.31 -24.49 -27.09
N ILE A 271 -31.98 -24.38 -28.37
CA ILE A 271 -31.21 -25.37 -29.11
C ILE A 271 -29.90 -24.72 -29.54
N GLY A 272 -28.78 -25.21 -29.02
CA GLY A 272 -27.48 -24.58 -29.27
C GLY A 272 -26.29 -25.50 -29.03
N THR A 273 -25.11 -25.03 -29.39
CA THR A 273 -23.87 -25.80 -29.29
C THR A 273 -23.19 -25.61 -27.95
N ALA A 274 -22.70 -26.69 -27.34
CA ALA A 274 -21.75 -26.61 -26.21
C ALA A 274 -20.54 -27.54 -26.37
N ALA A 275 -20.40 -28.21 -27.51
CA ALA A 275 -19.22 -29.01 -27.82
C ALA A 275 -17.97 -28.10 -27.94
N PRO A 276 -16.86 -28.40 -27.23
CA PRO A 276 -15.66 -27.56 -27.28
C PRO A 276 -15.08 -27.33 -28.69
N GLY A 277 -15.21 -28.32 -29.57
CA GLY A 277 -14.75 -28.24 -30.96
C GLY A 277 -15.51 -27.25 -31.85
N LEU A 278 -16.69 -26.81 -31.43
CA LEU A 278 -17.53 -25.85 -32.17
C LEU A 278 -17.26 -24.38 -31.79
N GLN A 279 -16.32 -24.15 -30.86
CA GLN A 279 -15.77 -22.83 -30.49
C GLN A 279 -16.78 -21.79 -29.99
N ASP A 280 -17.93 -22.21 -29.47
CA ASP A 280 -18.93 -21.33 -28.83
C ASP A 280 -18.76 -21.23 -27.30
N LEU A 281 -17.53 -21.36 -26.81
CA LEU A 281 -17.20 -21.18 -25.40
C LEU A 281 -16.70 -19.74 -25.18
N ARG A 282 -17.25 -19.07 -24.16
CA ARG A 282 -16.97 -17.67 -23.84
C ARG A 282 -16.53 -17.51 -22.38
N PRO A 283 -15.60 -16.60 -22.08
CA PRO A 283 -15.21 -16.30 -20.71
C PRO A 283 -16.28 -15.46 -20.01
N THR A 284 -16.64 -15.87 -18.79
CA THR A 284 -17.65 -15.22 -17.93
C THR A 284 -17.13 -15.16 -16.49
N PRO A 285 -17.81 -14.43 -15.57
CA PRO A 285 -17.48 -14.46 -14.15
C PRO A 285 -17.51 -15.86 -13.52
N LEU A 286 -18.26 -16.80 -14.10
CA LEU A 286 -18.40 -18.16 -13.60
C LEU A 286 -17.23 -19.06 -13.99
N SER A 287 -16.77 -18.95 -15.23
CA SER A 287 -15.74 -19.83 -15.82
C SER A 287 -15.12 -19.18 -17.07
N GLY A 288 -13.83 -19.47 -17.32
CA GLY A 288 -13.13 -19.02 -18.53
C GLY A 288 -13.60 -19.68 -19.83
N SER A 289 -14.35 -20.78 -19.73
CA SER A 289 -14.90 -21.54 -20.85
C SER A 289 -16.36 -21.90 -20.54
N PHE A 290 -17.27 -20.96 -20.76
CA PHE A 290 -18.70 -21.09 -20.49
C PHE A 290 -19.51 -21.16 -21.79
N PRO A 291 -20.46 -22.10 -21.96
CA PRO A 291 -21.23 -22.22 -23.20
C PRO A 291 -22.01 -20.96 -23.56
N GLY A 292 -21.95 -20.50 -24.82
CA GLY A 292 -22.69 -19.33 -25.31
C GLY A 292 -24.20 -19.46 -25.10
N ILE A 293 -24.74 -20.64 -25.38
CA ILE A 293 -26.17 -20.97 -25.16
C ILE A 293 -26.64 -20.77 -23.70
N GLU A 294 -25.77 -20.95 -22.71
CA GLU A 294 -26.11 -20.71 -21.30
C GLU A 294 -26.14 -19.20 -20.97
N ILE A 295 -25.32 -18.39 -21.64
CA ILE A 295 -25.38 -16.93 -21.53
C ILE A 295 -26.73 -16.45 -22.09
N LEU A 296 -27.14 -17.01 -23.23
CA LEU A 296 -28.44 -16.73 -23.85
C LEU A 296 -29.61 -17.14 -22.94
N ALA A 297 -29.57 -18.35 -22.36
CA ALA A 297 -30.56 -18.83 -21.40
C ALA A 297 -30.64 -17.93 -20.16
N THR A 298 -29.48 -17.56 -19.58
CA THR A 298 -29.41 -16.66 -18.42
C THR A 298 -30.01 -15.27 -18.74
N ALA A 299 -29.76 -14.75 -19.94
CA ALA A 299 -30.33 -13.49 -20.39
C ALA A 299 -31.87 -13.56 -20.49
N MET A 300 -32.42 -14.67 -21.02
CA MET A 300 -33.86 -14.89 -21.08
C MET A 300 -34.48 -15.03 -19.69
N ASP A 301 -33.86 -15.80 -18.80
CA ASP A 301 -34.28 -15.95 -17.39
C ASP A 301 -34.36 -14.59 -16.68
N ASN A 302 -33.30 -13.78 -16.81
CA ASN A 302 -33.24 -12.44 -16.23
C ASN A 302 -34.35 -11.50 -16.77
N LEU A 303 -34.66 -11.57 -18.06
CA LEU A 303 -35.73 -10.76 -18.65
C LEU A 303 -37.11 -11.24 -18.23
N GLN A 304 -37.34 -12.56 -18.21
CA GLN A 304 -38.61 -13.16 -17.78
C GLN A 304 -38.97 -12.75 -16.35
N HIS A 305 -37.99 -12.75 -15.45
CA HIS A 305 -38.21 -12.47 -14.02
C HIS A 305 -37.91 -11.02 -13.60
N GLY A 306 -37.41 -10.17 -14.50
CA GLY A 306 -36.97 -8.83 -14.14
C GLY A 306 -35.79 -8.81 -13.16
N ASP A 307 -34.90 -9.80 -13.27
CA ASP A 307 -33.88 -10.16 -12.28
C ASP A 307 -32.44 -9.87 -12.75
N TRP A 308 -32.22 -8.80 -13.52
CA TRP A 308 -30.86 -8.37 -13.88
C TRP A 308 -30.19 -7.54 -12.78
N LEU A 309 -28.85 -7.52 -12.80
CA LEU A 309 -28.06 -6.72 -11.86
C LEU A 309 -28.04 -5.23 -12.25
N ARG A 310 -27.98 -4.39 -11.22
CA ARG A 310 -27.94 -2.93 -11.32
C ARG A 310 -26.56 -2.45 -10.87
N PRO A 311 -25.64 -2.15 -11.80
CA PRO A 311 -24.34 -1.61 -11.44
C PRO A 311 -24.49 -0.19 -10.91
N ALA A 312 -23.91 0.08 -9.74
CA ALA A 312 -23.84 1.43 -9.21
C ALA A 312 -22.88 2.29 -10.04
N PRO A 313 -23.21 3.56 -10.32
CA PRO A 313 -22.34 4.44 -11.09
C PRO A 313 -20.97 4.62 -10.44
N ARG A 314 -19.90 4.41 -11.21
CA ARG A 314 -18.51 4.46 -10.69
C ARG A 314 -18.12 5.82 -10.10
N TRP A 315 -18.72 6.92 -10.54
CA TRP A 315 -18.46 8.25 -9.96
C TRP A 315 -18.82 8.31 -8.47
N GLN A 316 -19.82 7.54 -8.01
CA GLN A 316 -20.19 7.45 -6.60
C GLN A 316 -19.07 6.82 -5.77
N ALA A 317 -18.40 5.79 -6.31
CA ALA A 317 -17.21 5.23 -5.67
C ALA A 317 -16.06 6.24 -5.61
N GLY A 318 -15.85 7.03 -6.67
CA GLY A 318 -14.89 8.14 -6.63
C GLY A 318 -15.19 9.13 -5.51
N ALA A 319 -16.46 9.51 -5.31
CA ALA A 319 -16.88 10.37 -4.20
C ALA A 319 -16.62 9.73 -2.83
N TRP A 320 -16.89 8.44 -2.66
CA TRP A 320 -16.57 7.71 -1.43
C TRP A 320 -15.06 7.62 -1.17
N ALA A 321 -14.24 7.43 -2.21
CA ALA A 321 -12.79 7.43 -2.11
C ALA A 321 -12.28 8.78 -1.59
N LEU A 322 -12.77 9.89 -2.17
CA LEU A 322 -12.43 11.25 -1.72
C LEU A 322 -12.82 11.46 -0.25
N LEU A 323 -14.02 11.05 0.15
CA LEU A 323 -14.51 11.17 1.51
C LEU A 323 -13.64 10.37 2.49
N LEU A 324 -13.36 9.10 2.19
CA LEU A 324 -12.55 8.22 3.03
C LEU A 324 -11.11 8.73 3.19
N CYS A 325 -10.47 9.11 2.08
CA CYS A 325 -9.11 9.66 2.10
C CYS A 325 -9.03 10.98 2.88
N THR A 326 -10.03 11.83 2.74
CA THR A 326 -10.12 13.09 3.51
C THR A 326 -10.29 12.82 5.01
N ALA A 327 -11.17 11.90 5.37
CA ALA A 327 -11.38 11.50 6.76
C ALA A 327 -10.11 10.89 7.38
N LEU A 328 -9.40 10.03 6.65
CA LEU A 328 -8.13 9.45 7.09
C LEU A 328 -7.04 10.50 7.28
N LEU A 329 -6.86 11.42 6.32
CA LEU A 329 -5.87 12.50 6.45
C LEU A 329 -6.21 13.44 7.61
N ALA A 330 -7.49 13.79 7.78
CA ALA A 330 -7.94 14.57 8.93
C ALA A 330 -7.62 13.83 10.24
N ALA A 331 -7.87 12.52 10.31
CA ALA A 331 -7.56 11.70 11.49
C ALA A 331 -6.07 11.75 11.87
N PHE A 332 -5.16 11.66 10.90
CA PHE A 332 -3.72 11.82 11.14
C PHE A 332 -3.37 13.25 11.60
N VAL A 333 -3.99 14.27 11.02
CA VAL A 333 -3.80 15.69 11.42
C VAL A 333 -4.25 15.93 12.86
N PHE A 334 -5.34 15.30 13.29
CA PHE A 334 -5.82 15.34 14.67
C PHE A 334 -5.03 14.45 15.65
N GLY A 335 -4.00 13.74 15.17
CA GLY A 335 -3.11 12.95 16.02
C GLY A 335 -3.74 11.63 16.50
N LEU A 336 -4.74 11.10 15.78
CA LEU A 336 -5.25 9.76 16.06
C LEU A 336 -4.16 8.70 15.81
N ASN A 337 -4.19 7.64 16.64
CA ASN A 337 -3.18 6.58 16.58
C ASN A 337 -3.34 5.74 15.30
N ALA A 338 -2.24 5.59 14.56
CA ALA A 338 -2.19 4.84 13.30
C ALA A 338 -2.67 3.39 13.45
N LEU A 339 -2.39 2.71 14.57
CA LEU A 339 -2.82 1.33 14.80
C LEU A 339 -4.36 1.20 14.77
N TRP A 340 -5.05 2.10 15.48
CA TRP A 340 -6.52 2.10 15.54
C TRP A 340 -7.15 2.50 14.21
N LEU A 341 -6.52 3.43 13.47
CA LEU A 341 -6.95 3.77 12.11
C LEU A 341 -6.80 2.58 11.15
N GLY A 342 -5.68 1.85 11.24
CA GLY A 342 -5.46 0.64 10.44
C GLY A 342 -6.46 -0.47 10.76
N LEU A 343 -6.76 -0.69 12.05
CA LEU A 343 -7.79 -1.65 12.46
C LEU A 343 -9.19 -1.24 11.98
N ALA A 344 -9.54 0.04 12.10
CA ALA A 344 -10.82 0.55 11.59
C ALA A 344 -10.94 0.38 10.07
N LEU A 345 -9.86 0.63 9.33
CA LEU A 345 -9.82 0.45 7.87
C LEU A 345 -9.89 -1.03 7.47
N LEU A 346 -9.28 -1.92 8.25
CA LEU A 346 -9.43 -3.38 8.07
C LEU A 346 -10.87 -3.84 8.30
N LEU A 347 -11.50 -3.40 9.38
CA LEU A 347 -12.90 -3.71 9.66
C LEU A 347 -13.83 -3.15 8.57
N LEU A 348 -13.56 -1.93 8.08
CA LEU A 348 -14.29 -1.34 6.95
C LEU A 348 -14.11 -2.16 5.68
N THR A 349 -12.91 -2.69 5.43
CA THR A 349 -12.63 -3.57 4.28
C THR A 349 -13.48 -4.86 4.36
N LEU A 350 -13.51 -5.51 5.53
CA LEU A 350 -14.34 -6.70 5.75
C LEU A 350 -15.83 -6.39 5.63
N ALA A 351 -16.28 -5.28 6.21
CA ALA A 351 -17.67 -4.82 6.10
C ALA A 351 -18.05 -4.51 4.65
N SER A 352 -17.14 -4.02 3.83
CA SER A 352 -17.38 -3.76 2.40
C SER A 352 -17.53 -5.05 1.59
N VAL A 353 -16.77 -6.10 1.92
CA VAL A 353 -16.97 -7.43 1.31
C VAL A 353 -18.36 -7.98 1.68
N ALA A 354 -18.75 -7.90 2.96
CA ALA A 354 -20.07 -8.33 3.41
C ALA A 354 -21.20 -7.50 2.77
N LEU A 355 -21.02 -6.18 2.67
CA LEU A 355 -21.97 -5.29 2.00
C LEU A 355 -22.11 -5.63 0.51
N GLY A 356 -21.01 -5.91 -0.18
CA GLY A 356 -21.02 -6.37 -1.57
C GLY A 356 -21.85 -7.66 -1.74
N TRP A 357 -21.64 -8.63 -0.85
CA TRP A 357 -22.43 -9.88 -0.84
C TRP A 357 -23.93 -9.63 -0.61
N LEU A 358 -24.29 -8.82 0.37
CA LEU A 358 -25.68 -8.48 0.67
C LEU A 358 -26.34 -7.67 -0.48
N ALA A 359 -25.57 -6.78 -1.09
CA ALA A 359 -26.02 -5.97 -2.23
C ALA A 359 -26.35 -6.85 -3.45
N LEU A 360 -25.57 -7.90 -3.72
CA LEU A 360 -25.87 -8.87 -4.78
C LEU A 360 -27.22 -9.55 -4.57
N GLY A 361 -27.56 -9.92 -3.32
CA GLY A 361 -28.88 -10.46 -2.98
C GLY A 361 -30.03 -9.48 -3.26
N GLN A 362 -29.74 -8.17 -3.28
CA GLN A 362 -30.67 -7.11 -3.65
C GLN A 362 -30.51 -6.64 -5.11
N ARG A 363 -29.79 -7.41 -5.93
CA ARG A 363 -29.50 -7.15 -7.36
C ARG A 363 -28.63 -5.93 -7.62
N TRP A 364 -27.83 -5.48 -6.65
CA TRP A 364 -26.90 -4.36 -6.80
C TRP A 364 -25.46 -4.84 -6.93
N LEU A 365 -24.74 -4.26 -7.89
CA LEU A 365 -23.30 -4.47 -8.06
C LEU A 365 -22.55 -3.19 -7.66
N LEU A 366 -21.80 -3.23 -6.56
CA LEU A 366 -21.19 -2.04 -5.95
C LEU A 366 -19.66 -2.00 -6.18
N PRO A 367 -19.10 -0.89 -6.69
CA PRO A 367 -17.65 -0.70 -6.82
C PRO A 367 -17.02 -0.25 -5.49
N LEU A 368 -17.01 -1.14 -4.50
CA LEU A 368 -16.57 -0.84 -3.12
C LEU A 368 -15.06 -0.94 -2.90
N TYR A 369 -14.32 -1.59 -3.80
CA TYR A 369 -12.95 -2.02 -3.53
C TYR A 369 -11.92 -0.99 -4.02
N GLY A 370 -12.21 -0.28 -5.12
CA GLY A 370 -11.40 0.85 -5.58
C GLY A 370 -11.21 1.95 -4.53
N PRO A 371 -12.28 2.41 -3.83
CA PRO A 371 -12.15 3.39 -2.76
C PRO A 371 -11.26 2.91 -1.60
N LEU A 372 -11.29 1.61 -1.30
CA LEU A 372 -10.47 1.01 -0.26
C LEU A 372 -8.98 0.97 -0.64
N VAL A 373 -8.65 0.78 -1.92
CA VAL A 373 -7.25 0.88 -2.39
C VAL A 373 -6.71 2.27 -2.11
N TRP A 374 -7.44 3.32 -2.51
CA TRP A 374 -7.05 4.70 -2.23
C TRP A 374 -6.96 5.00 -0.74
N ALA A 375 -7.88 4.46 0.06
CA ALA A 375 -7.85 4.59 1.52
C ALA A 375 -6.61 3.92 2.13
N TRP A 376 -6.25 2.70 1.69
CA TRP A 376 -5.04 2.00 2.16
C TRP A 376 -3.76 2.71 1.74
N LEU A 377 -3.67 3.19 0.50
CA LEU A 377 -2.52 3.99 0.03
C LEU A 377 -2.36 5.28 0.86
N THR A 378 -3.47 5.96 1.13
CA THR A 378 -3.51 7.17 1.96
C THR A 378 -3.11 6.87 3.41
N TYR A 379 -3.62 5.77 3.97
CA TYR A 379 -3.26 5.30 5.30
C TYR A 379 -1.76 5.00 5.42
N LEU A 380 -1.18 4.28 4.45
CA LEU A 380 0.25 3.96 4.44
C LEU A 380 1.11 5.24 4.36
N ALA A 381 0.75 6.16 3.47
CA ALA A 381 1.43 7.46 3.38
C ALA A 381 1.34 8.25 4.69
N GLY A 382 0.15 8.32 5.30
CA GLY A 382 -0.08 8.99 6.57
C GLY A 382 0.68 8.35 7.73
N ALA A 383 0.70 7.02 7.81
CA ALA A 383 1.43 6.27 8.84
C ALA A 383 2.94 6.48 8.73
N VAL A 384 3.51 6.46 7.52
CA VAL A 384 4.93 6.77 7.28
C VAL A 384 5.25 8.21 7.70
N GLN A 385 4.40 9.18 7.35
CA GLN A 385 4.60 10.57 7.76
C GLN A 385 4.54 10.74 9.28
N ALA A 386 3.58 10.09 9.95
CA ALA A 386 3.45 10.10 11.40
C ALA A 386 4.70 9.50 12.07
N TRP A 387 5.17 8.36 11.57
CA TRP A 387 6.40 7.71 12.04
C TRP A 387 7.64 8.59 11.85
N LEU A 388 7.81 9.22 10.68
CA LEU A 388 8.91 10.14 10.41
C LEU A 388 8.85 11.40 11.28
N ALA A 389 7.65 11.90 11.57
CA ALA A 389 7.45 13.03 12.47
C ALA A 389 7.83 12.65 13.91
N GLU A 390 7.42 11.46 14.38
CA GLU A 390 7.77 10.96 15.71
C GLU A 390 9.28 10.74 15.85
N LYS A 391 9.92 10.12 14.84
CA LYS A 391 11.38 9.94 14.81
C LYS A 391 12.12 11.27 14.87
N ARG A 392 11.67 12.30 14.14
CA ARG A 392 12.26 13.64 14.18
C ARG A 392 12.12 14.30 15.55
N ARG A 393 10.95 14.21 16.19
CA ARG A 393 10.74 14.72 17.56
C ARG A 393 11.66 14.04 18.56
N ARG A 394 11.82 12.71 18.46
CA ARG A 394 12.72 11.94 19.32
C ARG A 394 14.18 12.39 19.16
N LEU A 395 14.66 12.55 17.93
CA LEU A 395 16.03 13.02 17.68
C LEU A 395 16.26 14.46 18.16
N GLN A 396 15.28 15.35 18.02
CA GLN A 396 15.34 16.71 18.56
C GLN A 396 15.39 16.73 20.09
N ALA A 397 14.62 15.85 20.74
CA ALA A 397 14.69 15.69 22.20
C ALA A 397 16.09 15.26 22.64
N VAL A 398 16.69 14.24 21.99
CA VAL A 398 18.08 13.82 22.25
C VAL A 398 19.06 15.00 22.11
N ALA A 399 18.96 15.75 21.00
CA ALA A 399 19.85 16.88 20.72
C ALA A 399 19.72 18.02 21.74
N MET A 400 18.51 18.24 22.27
CA MET A 400 18.28 19.22 23.34
C MET A 400 18.89 18.77 24.66
N PHE A 401 18.76 17.50 25.03
CA PHE A 401 19.36 16.95 26.26
C PHE A 401 20.89 16.90 26.21
N GLY A 402 21.48 16.63 25.03
CA GLY A 402 22.94 16.63 24.84
C GLY A 402 23.63 17.99 25.02
N ARG A 403 22.88 19.08 25.24
CA ARG A 403 23.43 20.40 25.61
C ARG A 403 23.64 20.57 27.12
N PHE A 404 23.02 19.72 27.93
CA PHE A 404 23.03 19.82 29.39
C PHE A 404 23.63 18.59 30.07
N VAL A 405 23.87 17.52 29.32
CA VAL A 405 24.42 16.25 29.79
C VAL A 405 25.36 15.72 28.71
N ASP A 406 26.42 15.01 29.11
CA ASP A 406 27.33 14.33 28.17
C ASP A 406 26.54 13.59 27.06
N PRO A 407 26.88 13.79 25.77
CA PRO A 407 26.14 13.20 24.64
C PRO A 407 25.99 11.68 24.69
N ARG A 408 26.92 10.97 25.33
CA ARG A 408 26.88 9.50 25.48
C ARG A 408 25.81 9.10 26.50
N VAL A 409 25.71 9.83 27.62
CA VAL A 409 24.66 9.61 28.64
C VAL A 409 23.28 10.00 28.10
N ALA A 410 23.18 11.11 27.36
CA ALA A 410 21.91 11.55 26.74
C ALA A 410 21.37 10.53 25.71
N ARG A 411 22.25 9.94 24.88
CA ARG A 411 21.85 8.87 23.94
C ARG A 411 21.39 7.61 24.68
N GLN A 412 22.15 7.18 25.69
CA GLN A 412 21.80 6.00 26.48
C GLN A 412 20.44 6.13 27.17
N LEU A 413 20.13 7.31 27.73
CA LEU A 413 18.84 7.59 28.37
C LEU A 413 17.66 7.46 27.39
N VAL A 414 17.82 8.01 26.17
CA VAL A 414 16.73 8.04 25.19
C VAL A 414 16.55 6.69 24.50
N GLU A 415 17.61 5.90 24.34
CA GLU A 415 17.53 4.56 23.76
C GLU A 415 16.92 3.55 24.72
N THR A 416 17.35 3.55 25.98
CA THR A 416 16.90 2.56 26.98
C THR A 416 15.61 2.96 27.70
N GLY A 417 15.20 4.24 27.63
CA GLY A 417 13.99 4.75 28.28
C GLY A 417 14.04 4.72 29.81
N GLN A 418 15.20 4.39 30.37
CA GLN A 418 15.48 4.33 31.79
C GLN A 418 16.78 5.08 32.07
N LEU A 419 16.84 5.75 33.21
CA LEU A 419 18.11 6.03 33.86
C LEU A 419 18.64 4.67 34.33
N ASP A 420 19.38 4.02 33.44
CA ASP A 420 19.90 2.68 33.64
C ASP A 420 20.61 2.58 34.99
N ARG A 421 20.54 1.41 35.67
CA ARG A 421 21.14 1.17 37.00
C ARG A 421 22.67 1.38 37.01
N SER A 422 23.27 1.59 35.84
CA SER A 422 24.64 2.03 35.59
C SER A 422 24.90 3.51 35.95
N ALA A 423 23.87 4.34 36.07
CA ALA A 423 23.93 5.75 36.49
C ALA A 423 23.80 5.96 38.02
N GLN A 424 23.63 4.89 38.79
CA GLN A 424 23.77 4.96 40.26
C GLN A 424 25.21 5.31 40.62
N ALA A 425 25.38 6.17 41.63
CA ALA A 425 26.67 6.57 42.14
C ALA A 425 27.48 5.31 42.56
N ARG A 426 28.54 4.99 41.82
CA ARG A 426 29.40 3.82 42.09
C ARG A 426 30.84 4.27 42.27
N THR A 427 31.54 3.60 43.18
CA THR A 427 32.99 3.77 43.32
C THR A 427 33.68 3.24 42.07
N ARG A 428 34.40 4.12 41.36
CA ARG A 428 35.23 3.80 40.20
C ARG A 428 36.64 4.36 40.39
N GLN A 429 37.62 3.72 39.78
CA GLN A 429 38.95 4.31 39.62
C GLN A 429 38.89 5.33 38.49
N ILE A 430 39.22 6.57 38.81
CA ILE A 430 39.21 7.67 37.85
C ILE A 430 40.47 8.52 38.00
N SER A 431 40.79 9.29 36.96
CA SER A 431 41.72 10.41 37.05
C SER A 431 40.94 11.71 36.95
N VAL A 432 41.16 12.61 37.90
CA VAL A 432 40.49 13.91 37.97
C VAL A 432 41.51 14.99 37.66
N LEU A 433 41.13 15.92 36.78
CA LEU A 433 41.89 17.10 36.41
C LEU A 433 41.13 18.34 36.87
N PHE A 434 41.85 19.23 37.54
CA PHE A 434 41.44 20.61 37.77
C PHE A 434 42.37 21.54 37.02
N SER A 435 41.82 22.56 36.36
CA SER A 435 42.61 23.65 35.80
C SER A 435 41.97 24.99 36.13
N ASP A 436 42.75 25.94 36.63
CA ASP A 436 42.27 27.25 37.10
C ASP A 436 43.17 28.36 36.53
N ILE A 437 42.59 29.54 36.25
CA ILE A 437 43.33 30.65 35.65
C ILE A 437 44.03 31.44 36.76
N ARG A 438 45.36 31.54 36.65
CA ARG A 438 46.18 32.22 37.66
C ARG A 438 45.84 33.72 37.69
N GLY A 439 45.53 34.22 38.89
CA GLY A 439 45.22 35.63 39.08
C GLY A 439 43.89 36.07 38.47
N PHE A 440 42.97 35.14 38.19
CA PHE A 440 41.69 35.46 37.56
C PHE A 440 40.87 36.49 38.33
N THR A 441 40.86 36.46 39.67
CA THR A 441 40.17 37.47 40.48
C THR A 441 40.63 38.89 40.12
N THR A 442 41.95 39.12 40.10
CA THR A 442 42.54 40.40 39.70
C THR A 442 42.20 40.77 38.25
N LEU A 443 42.20 39.78 37.35
CA LEU A 443 41.83 39.99 35.94
C LEU A 443 40.35 40.41 35.81
N SER A 444 39.46 39.81 36.59
CA SER A 444 38.01 40.10 36.58
C SER A 444 37.65 41.45 37.20
N GLU A 445 38.46 41.95 38.14
CA GLU A 445 38.28 43.27 38.77
C GLU A 445 38.77 44.42 37.87
N THR A 446 39.71 44.16 36.96
CA THR A 446 40.39 45.18 36.15
C THR A 446 39.85 45.31 34.72
N ARG A 447 38.92 44.43 34.30
CA ARG A 447 38.38 44.37 32.93
C ARG A 447 36.85 44.39 32.91
N PRO A 448 36.22 44.86 31.82
CA PRO A 448 34.76 44.81 31.69
C PRO A 448 34.20 43.37 31.72
N PRO A 449 33.04 43.13 32.34
CA PRO A 449 32.43 41.79 32.43
C PRO A 449 32.23 41.10 31.07
N GLU A 450 31.84 41.85 30.03
CA GLU A 450 31.63 41.30 28.68
C GLU A 450 32.91 40.76 28.08
N TYR A 451 34.04 41.45 28.32
CA TYR A 451 35.35 41.01 27.88
C TYR A 451 35.78 39.73 28.60
N ILE A 452 35.53 39.64 29.91
CA ILE A 452 35.83 38.44 30.70
C ILE A 452 35.02 37.23 30.20
N VAL A 453 33.73 37.43 29.90
CA VAL A 453 32.88 36.35 29.36
C VAL A 453 33.34 35.89 27.98
N ASP A 454 33.71 36.81 27.08
CA ASP A 454 34.27 36.44 25.76
C ASP A 454 35.60 35.67 25.90
N LEU A 455 36.49 36.16 26.75
CA LEU A 455 37.78 35.53 27.03
C LEU A 455 37.60 34.11 27.58
N LEU A 456 36.73 33.93 28.57
CA LEU A 456 36.41 32.63 29.15
C LEU A 456 35.80 31.69 28.13
N ASN A 457 34.84 32.14 27.32
CA ASN A 457 34.23 31.29 26.29
C ASN A 457 35.26 30.82 25.25
N ARG A 458 36.16 31.70 24.80
CA ARG A 458 37.25 31.35 23.87
C ARG A 458 38.24 30.37 24.50
N TYR A 459 38.62 30.61 25.76
CA TYR A 459 39.52 29.73 26.52
C TYR A 459 38.88 28.35 26.75
N PHE A 460 37.68 28.31 27.33
CA PHE A 460 36.95 27.06 27.60
C PHE A 460 36.69 26.25 26.34
N THR A 461 36.30 26.88 25.23
CA THR A 461 36.06 26.15 23.96
C THR A 461 37.30 25.34 23.57
N ARG A 462 38.48 25.96 23.58
CA ARG A 462 39.73 25.28 23.19
C ARG A 462 40.16 24.21 24.16
N GLN A 463 40.05 24.48 25.46
CA GLN A 463 40.48 23.54 26.51
C GLN A 463 39.56 22.32 26.60
N VAL A 464 38.25 22.54 26.49
CA VAL A 464 37.25 21.45 26.50
C VAL A 464 37.39 20.57 25.26
N ASP A 465 37.73 21.14 24.10
CA ASP A 465 38.02 20.36 22.90
C ASP A 465 39.19 19.39 23.12
N VAL A 466 40.22 19.80 23.87
CA VAL A 466 41.33 18.91 24.27
C VAL A 466 40.86 17.80 25.21
N VAL A 467 40.08 18.16 26.25
CA VAL A 467 39.51 17.18 27.19
C VAL A 467 38.74 16.09 26.45
N PHE A 468 37.87 16.46 25.52
CA PHE A 468 37.10 15.48 24.74
C PHE A 468 37.95 14.67 23.75
N ARG A 469 38.98 15.28 23.14
CA ARG A 469 39.90 14.58 22.22
C ARG A 469 40.65 13.44 22.91
N HIS A 470 40.97 13.61 24.20
CA HIS A 470 41.59 12.59 25.05
C HIS A 470 40.57 11.72 25.79
N GLY A 471 39.29 11.73 25.39
CA GLY A 471 38.27 10.85 25.97
C GLY A 471 37.83 11.21 27.38
N GLY A 472 38.13 12.43 27.85
CA GLY A 472 37.70 12.93 29.16
C GLY A 472 36.22 13.32 29.16
N THR A 473 35.62 13.22 30.34
CA THR A 473 34.26 13.71 30.62
C THR A 473 34.38 15.05 31.32
N LEU A 474 33.83 16.11 30.72
CA LEU A 474 33.71 17.42 31.36
C LEU A 474 32.65 17.33 32.47
N ASP A 475 33.03 17.66 33.70
CA ASP A 475 32.10 17.65 34.83
C ASP A 475 31.37 18.99 34.94
N LYS A 476 32.10 20.07 35.20
CA LYS A 476 31.57 21.43 35.29
C LYS A 476 32.64 22.49 35.20
N PHE A 477 32.19 23.72 34.99
CA PHE A 477 32.98 24.93 35.24
C PHE A 477 32.67 25.45 36.65
N ILE A 478 33.70 25.84 37.40
CA ILE A 478 33.58 26.44 38.72
C ILE A 478 34.26 27.81 38.66
N GLY A 479 33.51 28.85 38.28
CA GLY A 479 34.11 30.14 37.94
C GLY A 479 34.94 30.02 36.67
N ASP A 480 36.23 30.29 36.77
CA ASP A 480 37.25 30.12 35.73
C ASP A 480 37.90 28.72 35.73
N CYS A 481 37.57 27.88 36.71
CA CYS A 481 38.12 26.55 36.82
C CYS A 481 37.38 25.52 35.94
N ILE A 482 38.14 24.65 35.27
CA ILE A 482 37.68 23.46 34.54
C ILE A 482 37.88 22.23 35.43
N MET A 483 36.80 21.48 35.68
CA MET A 483 36.86 20.15 36.27
C MET A 483 36.49 19.09 35.23
N ALA A 484 37.37 18.12 35.03
CA ALA A 484 37.15 16.98 34.13
C ALA A 484 37.67 15.68 34.75
N PHE A 485 37.17 14.54 34.29
CA PHE A 485 37.65 13.24 34.73
C PHE A 485 37.65 12.17 33.62
N TRP A 486 38.48 11.14 33.80
CA TRP A 486 38.64 9.99 32.91
C TRP A 486 38.35 8.69 33.67
N GLY A 487 37.91 7.64 32.97
CA GLY A 487 37.50 6.36 33.58
C GLY A 487 35.99 6.23 33.85
N ALA A 488 35.19 7.22 33.48
CA ALA A 488 33.73 7.17 33.50
C ALA A 488 33.13 8.18 32.49
N PRO A 489 31.92 7.96 31.93
CA PRO A 489 30.98 6.85 32.18
C PRO A 489 31.40 5.52 31.55
N ALA A 490 32.24 5.54 30.51
CA ALA A 490 32.86 4.36 29.94
C ALA A 490 34.11 3.99 30.75
N ASP A 491 34.34 2.69 30.92
CA ASP A 491 35.55 2.20 31.58
C ASP A 491 36.76 2.45 30.68
N ASP A 492 37.83 2.98 31.26
CA ASP A 492 39.08 3.29 30.58
C ASP A 492 40.24 2.84 31.47
N ALA A 493 40.92 1.77 31.08
CA ALA A 493 42.05 1.23 31.83
C ALA A 493 43.29 2.16 31.79
N ALA A 494 43.37 3.04 30.79
CA ALA A 494 44.46 4.00 30.61
C ALA A 494 44.06 5.42 31.06
N HIS A 495 43.04 5.55 31.92
CA HIS A 495 42.48 6.85 32.34
C HIS A 495 43.53 7.85 32.85
N ALA A 496 44.57 7.38 33.55
CA ALA A 496 45.67 8.22 34.03
C ALA A 496 46.56 8.73 32.90
N GLN A 497 46.85 7.88 31.90
CA GLN A 497 47.66 8.27 30.75
C GLN A 497 46.94 9.29 29.89
N HIS A 498 45.64 9.08 29.64
CA HIS A 498 44.82 10.04 28.89
C HIS A 498 44.66 11.38 29.63
N ALA A 499 44.48 11.37 30.95
CA ALA A 499 44.41 12.60 31.74
C ALA A 499 45.73 13.40 31.71
N VAL A 500 46.89 12.72 31.76
CA VAL A 500 48.20 13.37 31.67
C VAL A 500 48.48 13.87 30.24
N ALA A 501 48.14 13.09 29.22
CA ALA A 501 48.23 13.50 27.82
C ALA A 501 47.37 14.75 27.56
N ALA A 502 46.14 14.78 28.08
CA ALA A 502 45.27 15.94 28.03
C ALA A 502 45.89 17.15 28.73
N ALA A 503 46.43 17.00 29.94
CA ALA A 503 47.08 18.09 30.66
C ALA A 503 48.27 18.70 29.89
N LEU A 504 49.10 17.84 29.26
CA LEU A 504 50.22 18.29 28.42
C LEU A 504 49.73 19.05 27.20
N GLU A 505 48.71 18.55 26.49
CA GLU A 505 48.14 19.24 25.34
C GLU A 505 47.38 20.51 25.71
N MET A 506 46.67 20.54 26.85
CA MET A 506 46.03 21.74 27.39
C MET A 506 47.05 22.86 27.64
N ALA A 507 48.25 22.50 28.13
CA ALA A 507 49.35 23.45 28.31
C ALA A 507 49.93 23.94 26.97
N GLN A 508 49.97 23.10 25.93
CA GLN A 508 50.38 23.50 24.58
C GLN A 508 49.35 24.44 23.94
N VAL A 509 48.06 24.06 23.97
CA VAL A 509 46.95 24.88 23.44
C VAL A 509 46.83 26.21 24.18
N LEU A 510 47.18 26.25 25.46
CA LEU A 510 47.30 27.49 26.21
C LEU A 510 48.41 28.39 25.65
N GLN A 511 49.57 27.86 25.29
CA GLN A 511 50.65 28.67 24.71
C GLN A 511 50.21 29.31 23.39
N ASP A 512 49.54 28.54 22.54
CA ASP A 512 48.98 29.04 21.28
C ASP A 512 47.93 30.12 21.55
N PHE A 513 47.04 29.89 22.52
CA PHE A 513 46.05 30.90 22.91
C PHE A 513 46.69 32.17 23.46
N ARG A 514 47.73 32.05 24.29
CA ARG A 514 48.49 33.21 24.80
C ARG A 514 49.12 34.01 23.68
N ALA A 515 49.61 33.36 22.62
CA ALA A 515 50.21 34.06 21.47
C ALA A 515 49.18 34.94 20.73
N GLU A 516 47.89 34.60 20.77
CA GLU A 516 46.81 35.41 20.21
C GLU A 516 46.40 36.60 21.08
N LEU A 517 46.77 36.60 22.38
CA LEU A 517 46.42 37.66 23.31
C LEU A 517 47.48 38.77 23.28
N THR A 518 47.21 39.87 22.58
CA THR A 518 48.16 41.01 22.48
C THR A 518 48.45 41.65 23.85
N ASP A 519 47.43 41.80 24.69
CA ASP A 519 47.51 42.63 25.91
C ASP A 519 47.71 41.80 27.19
N LEU A 520 47.61 40.47 27.11
CA LEU A 520 47.64 39.54 28.25
C LEU A 520 48.65 38.40 28.05
N HIS A 521 49.47 38.45 27.00
CA HIS A 521 50.41 37.40 26.60
C HIS A 521 51.27 36.88 27.77
N ALA A 522 51.81 37.79 28.58
CA ALA A 522 52.70 37.47 29.69
C ALA A 522 51.95 37.07 30.98
N GLU A 523 50.71 37.55 31.16
CA GLU A 523 49.96 37.47 32.42
C GLU A 523 48.97 36.29 32.46
N PHE A 524 48.49 35.81 31.31
CA PHE A 524 47.52 34.71 31.25
C PHE A 524 48.23 33.35 31.38
N ASP A 525 48.08 32.71 32.54
CA ASP A 525 48.65 31.38 32.82
C ASP A 525 47.64 30.56 33.61
N VAL A 526 47.81 29.24 33.64
CA VAL A 526 46.89 28.33 34.33
C VAL A 526 47.66 27.37 35.23
N GLY A 527 47.03 26.93 36.31
CA GLY A 527 47.46 25.73 37.02
C GLY A 527 46.73 24.51 36.46
N ILE A 528 47.38 23.35 36.41
CA ILE A 528 46.73 22.06 36.11
C ILE A 528 47.15 21.05 37.16
N GLY A 529 46.19 20.49 37.90
CA GLY A 529 46.40 19.45 38.89
C GLY A 529 45.72 18.14 38.49
N VAL A 530 46.44 17.02 38.50
CA VAL A 530 45.89 15.70 38.18
C VAL A 530 46.11 14.69 39.30
N HIS A 531 45.04 14.04 39.74
CA HIS A 531 45.10 12.97 40.72
C HIS A 531 44.27 11.76 40.30
N SER A 532 44.80 10.57 40.56
CA SER A 532 44.17 9.29 40.23
C SER A 532 43.84 8.52 41.50
N GLY A 533 42.61 8.03 41.60
CA GLY A 533 42.14 7.29 42.77
C GLY A 533 40.65 6.98 42.73
N PRO A 534 40.13 6.30 43.77
CA PRO A 534 38.74 5.88 43.82
C PRO A 534 37.82 7.07 44.14
N ALA A 535 36.82 7.29 43.29
CA ALA A 535 35.76 8.27 43.53
C ALA A 535 34.39 7.67 43.23
N VAL A 536 33.36 8.22 43.86
CA VAL A 536 31.97 7.87 43.54
C VAL A 536 31.53 8.69 42.34
N VAL A 537 31.25 8.03 41.22
CA VAL A 537 30.79 8.68 39.97
C VAL A 537 29.37 8.23 39.65
N GLY A 538 28.51 9.19 39.31
CA GLY A 538 27.14 8.94 38.90
C GLY A 538 26.30 10.21 38.87
N LEU A 539 24.98 10.06 38.78
CA LEU A 539 24.06 11.18 38.90
C LEU A 539 23.88 11.55 40.37
N ILE A 540 24.29 12.76 40.73
CA ILE A 540 24.26 13.25 42.11
C ILE A 540 23.54 14.60 42.14
N GLY A 541 22.63 14.77 43.10
CA GLY A 541 21.86 16.00 43.24
C GLY A 541 20.46 15.74 43.83
N SER A 542 19.57 16.70 43.61
CA SER A 542 18.17 16.61 44.03
C SER A 542 17.28 16.03 42.90
N PRO A 543 16.06 15.56 43.18
CA PRO A 543 15.14 15.08 42.15
C PRO A 543 14.84 16.10 41.05
N ALA A 544 14.95 17.41 41.36
CA ALA A 544 14.72 18.49 40.42
C ALA A 544 15.98 18.91 39.62
N ARG A 545 17.17 18.51 40.06
CA ARG A 545 18.46 18.87 39.45
C ARG A 545 19.52 17.83 39.80
N LEU A 546 19.92 17.04 38.80
CA LEU A 546 20.96 16.01 38.88
C LEU A 546 22.11 16.40 37.95
N ASP A 547 23.34 16.32 38.46
CA ASP A 547 24.56 16.47 37.66
C ASP A 547 25.27 15.11 37.60
N TYR A 548 25.76 14.70 36.42
CA TYR A 548 26.62 13.52 36.32
C TYR A 548 28.04 13.92 36.71
N THR A 549 28.44 13.58 37.94
CA THR A 549 29.63 14.15 38.57
C THR A 549 30.37 13.11 39.41
N ALA A 550 31.62 13.44 39.76
CA ALA A 550 32.46 12.65 40.64
C ALA A 550 32.53 13.30 42.03
N ILE A 551 32.38 12.51 43.10
CA ILE A 551 32.54 12.94 44.48
C ILE A 551 33.48 11.99 45.22
N GLY A 552 34.43 12.55 45.95
CA GLY A 552 35.33 11.79 46.80
C GLY A 552 36.57 12.58 47.18
N ASP A 553 37.38 11.97 48.04
CA ASP A 553 38.68 12.52 48.42
C ASP A 553 39.61 12.72 47.21
N THR A 554 39.52 11.86 46.20
CA THR A 554 40.27 12.01 44.94
C THR A 554 40.00 13.35 44.23
N VAL A 555 38.73 13.79 44.20
CA VAL A 555 38.35 15.07 43.59
C VAL A 555 38.92 16.25 44.37
N ASN A 556 38.81 16.20 45.70
CA ASN A 556 39.34 17.24 46.57
C ASN A 556 40.87 17.34 46.48
N LEU A 557 41.56 16.20 46.36
CA LEU A 557 43.02 16.18 46.24
C LEU A 557 43.48 16.72 44.89
N ALA A 558 42.79 16.41 43.79
CA ALA A 558 43.10 16.98 42.47
C ALA A 558 43.02 18.52 42.47
N SER A 559 41.93 19.09 43.02
CA SER A 559 41.77 20.54 43.16
C SER A 559 42.87 21.17 44.03
N ARG A 560 43.31 20.49 45.08
CA ARG A 560 44.39 21.03 45.94
C ARG A 560 45.78 20.92 45.29
N ILE A 561 46.00 19.89 44.46
CA ILE A 561 47.24 19.76 43.67
C ILE A 561 47.33 20.87 42.64
N GLU A 562 46.21 21.21 41.98
CA GLU A 562 46.12 22.38 41.11
C GLU A 562 46.56 23.64 41.87
N GLY A 563 46.02 23.88 43.06
CA GLY A 563 46.42 25.04 43.88
C GLY A 563 47.90 25.04 44.31
N ALA A 564 48.52 23.86 44.42
CA ALA A 564 49.95 23.71 44.72
C ALA A 564 50.87 24.00 43.52
N THR A 565 50.32 24.13 42.31
CA THR A 565 51.09 24.50 41.11
C THR A 565 51.73 25.89 41.25
N LYS A 566 51.14 26.76 42.06
CA LYS A 566 51.58 28.16 42.23
C LYS A 566 53.03 28.23 42.72
N GLY A 567 53.90 28.77 41.87
CA GLY A 567 55.33 28.94 42.17
C GLY A 567 56.17 27.66 42.07
N VAL A 568 55.60 26.55 41.56
CA VAL A 568 56.28 25.25 41.42
C VAL A 568 56.39 24.86 39.95
N ALA A 569 55.26 24.56 39.31
CA ALA A 569 55.18 24.10 37.91
C ALA A 569 53.83 24.52 37.32
N ARG A 570 53.62 24.35 36.00
CA ARG A 570 52.29 24.55 35.39
C ARG A 570 51.38 23.35 35.65
N ILE A 571 51.94 22.16 35.51
CA ILE A 571 51.22 20.89 35.64
C ILE A 571 51.83 20.14 36.81
N LEU A 572 51.01 19.73 37.77
CA LEU A 572 51.42 18.83 38.85
C LEU A 572 50.51 17.62 38.89
N VAL A 573 51.12 16.45 39.10
CA VAL A 573 50.42 15.19 39.28
C VAL A 573 50.84 14.53 40.58
N SER A 574 49.92 13.81 41.21
CA SER A 574 50.22 13.01 42.39
C SER A 574 51.11 11.81 42.07
N GLN A 575 51.80 11.27 43.09
CA GLN A 575 52.47 9.95 43.02
C GLN A 575 51.57 8.86 42.42
N ALA A 576 50.29 8.80 42.83
CA ALA A 576 49.35 7.79 42.33
C ALA A 576 49.10 7.89 40.82
N THR A 577 49.00 9.13 40.29
CA THR A 577 48.88 9.36 38.84
C THR A 577 50.16 8.96 38.12
N ARG A 578 51.33 9.32 38.66
CA ARG A 578 52.63 8.94 38.10
C ARG A 578 52.79 7.42 38.02
N ASP A 579 52.46 6.72 39.10
CA ASP A 579 52.56 5.25 39.16
C ASP A 579 51.56 4.59 38.20
N ALA A 580 50.36 5.13 38.05
CA ALA A 580 49.35 4.63 37.09
C ALA A 580 49.75 4.89 35.62
N CYS A 581 50.61 5.88 35.35
CA CYS A 581 51.13 6.14 34.01
C CYS A 581 52.31 5.24 33.63
N GLY A 582 52.98 4.59 34.58
CA GLY A 582 54.19 3.82 34.33
C GLY A 582 55.28 4.66 33.64
N ASP A 583 55.94 4.08 32.64
CA ASP A 583 57.05 4.71 31.90
C ASP A 583 56.59 5.50 30.65
N THR A 584 55.28 5.75 30.49
CA THR A 584 54.74 6.45 29.31
C THR A 584 55.18 7.91 29.23
N PHE A 585 55.48 8.56 30.36
CA PHE A 585 55.88 9.97 30.44
C PHE A 585 57.11 10.14 31.33
N GLY A 586 57.88 11.20 31.08
CA GLY A 586 58.93 11.64 32.00
C GLY A 586 58.32 12.43 33.17
N PHE A 587 58.89 12.31 34.37
CA PHE A 587 58.42 13.03 35.55
C PHE A 587 59.56 13.69 36.32
N THR A 588 59.45 14.99 36.55
CA THR A 588 60.34 15.73 37.46
C THR A 588 59.72 15.73 38.86
N ASP A 589 60.45 15.24 39.85
CA ASP A 589 59.99 15.21 41.24
C ASP A 589 60.17 16.58 41.91
N HIS A 590 59.07 17.16 42.40
CA HIS A 590 59.05 18.43 43.13
C HIS A 590 59.03 18.23 44.65
N GLY A 591 59.11 16.98 45.13
CA GLY A 591 59.21 16.65 46.53
C GLY A 591 57.86 16.64 47.25
N MET A 592 57.91 16.75 48.57
CA MET A 592 56.73 16.60 49.44
C MET A 592 56.06 17.95 49.69
N HIS A 593 54.81 18.11 49.27
CA HIS A 593 54.03 19.32 49.49
C HIS A 593 52.99 19.11 50.60
N ALA A 594 52.90 20.07 51.52
CA ALA A 594 51.83 20.10 52.50
C ALA A 594 50.53 20.54 51.83
N VAL A 595 49.53 19.67 51.83
CA VAL A 595 48.22 19.95 51.24
C VAL A 595 47.22 20.22 52.35
N LYS A 596 46.58 21.40 52.33
CA LYS A 596 45.64 21.86 53.37
C LYS A 596 44.56 20.80 53.63
N GLY A 597 44.47 20.28 54.86
CA GLY A 597 43.47 19.29 55.26
C GLY A 597 43.92 17.82 55.23
N ARG A 598 45.23 17.54 55.15
CA ARG A 598 45.83 16.23 55.46
C ARG A 598 47.08 16.42 56.33
N GLU A 599 47.30 15.50 57.27
CA GLU A 599 48.51 15.46 58.10
C GLU A 599 49.73 14.93 57.33
N GLN A 600 49.51 14.05 56.34
CA GLN A 600 50.55 13.51 55.47
C GLN A 600 50.71 14.40 54.23
N GLY A 601 51.95 14.80 53.94
CA GLY A 601 52.30 15.49 52.69
C GLY A 601 52.03 14.61 51.46
N VAL A 602 51.86 15.26 50.31
CA VAL A 602 51.67 14.57 49.03
C VAL A 602 52.88 14.86 48.14
N ARG A 603 53.49 13.80 47.60
CA ARG A 603 54.62 13.93 46.67
C ARG A 603 54.09 14.28 45.27
N LEU A 604 54.60 15.38 44.70
CA LEU A 604 54.12 15.94 43.44
C LEU A 604 55.18 15.84 42.35
N PHE A 605 54.72 15.59 41.14
CA PHE A 605 55.56 15.40 39.97
C PHE A 605 55.07 16.28 38.83
N GLU A 606 55.99 16.81 38.05
CA GLU A 606 55.69 17.51 36.80
C GLU A 606 55.87 16.55 35.62
N PRO A 607 54.81 16.28 34.83
CA PRO A 607 54.90 15.41 33.66
C PRO A 607 55.54 16.13 32.48
N HIS A 608 56.30 15.38 31.69
CA HIS A 608 56.95 15.84 30.45
C HIS A 608 56.76 14.78 29.37
N ALA A 609 56.75 15.20 28.11
CA ALA A 609 56.77 14.25 26.99
C ALA A 609 58.00 13.33 27.11
N PRO A 610 57.88 12.03 26.76
CA PRO A 610 59.01 11.11 26.83
C PRO A 610 60.17 11.63 25.98
N ALA A 611 61.39 11.58 26.53
CA ALA A 611 62.59 11.96 25.80
C ALA A 611 62.72 11.06 24.57
N THR A 612 62.62 11.63 23.37
CA THR A 612 62.90 10.92 22.12
C THR A 612 64.36 10.45 22.17
N SER A 613 64.58 9.14 22.20
CA SER A 613 65.91 8.54 22.16
C SER A 613 66.55 8.80 20.80
N ASP A 614 67.28 9.89 20.67
CA ASP A 614 68.13 10.18 19.51
C ASP A 614 69.57 10.38 19.98
N SER A 615 70.30 9.27 20.11
CA SER A 615 71.77 9.22 20.00
C SER A 615 72.25 7.77 19.94
N ARG A 616 72.24 7.17 18.74
CA ARG A 616 73.19 6.09 18.44
C ARG A 616 74.57 6.71 18.27
N GLY A 617 75.55 6.10 18.94
CA GLY A 617 76.91 6.58 19.06
C GLY A 617 77.62 6.79 17.73
N ASN A 618 78.50 7.79 17.75
CA ASN A 618 79.53 7.98 16.75
C ASN A 618 80.80 8.38 17.50
N THR A 619 81.78 7.48 17.58
CA THR A 619 83.22 7.73 17.79
C THR A 619 83.96 6.41 17.55
N PRO A 620 85.20 6.48 17.02
CA PRO A 620 85.60 5.95 15.71
C PRO A 620 85.76 4.43 15.60
#